data_AF-A0A208XMI7-F1
#
_entry.id   AF-A0A208XMI7-F1
#
_cell.length_a   1.000
_cell.length_b   1.000
_cell.length_c   1.000
_cell.angle_alpha   90.00
_cell.angle_beta   90.00
_cell.angle_gamma   90.00
#
_symmetry.space_group_name_H-M   'P 1'
#
loop_
_entity.id
_entity.type
_entity.pdbx_description
1 polymer ?
#
loop_
_entity_poly.entity_id
_entity_poly.type
_entity_poly.pdbx_seq_one_letter_code
_entity_poly.pdbx_strand_id
1 'polypeptide(L)'
;MPPTIEAGMASQAEDFIAAFSADGSPIDASKLDYSAASLTLVDQVLDDFYRRQAPLPDDLHFLASAYVFETARREFGGRYMRGDDDNPFVLVIEPGDAQIGVFVMGKVKGRAVNGPEDSLPFFYEGIAPLVTRGESATLI
;
A
#
# COMPACT_ATOMS: atom_id res chain seq x y z
N MET A 1 -6.50 -20.96 -5.48
CA MET A 1 -5.41 -20.03 -5.88
C MET A 1 -6.00 -19.01 -6.82
N PRO A 2 -5.70 -17.71 -6.64
CA PRO A 2 -6.14 -16.68 -7.58
C PRO A 2 -5.50 -16.92 -8.96
N PRO A 3 -6.20 -16.58 -10.05
CA PRO A 3 -5.75 -16.84 -11.41
C PRO A 3 -4.59 -15.93 -11.86
N THR A 4 -4.39 -14.78 -11.21
CA THR A 4 -3.35 -13.79 -11.52
C THR A 4 -2.78 -13.15 -10.25
N ILE A 5 -1.63 -12.47 -10.36
CA ILE A 5 -1.03 -11.71 -9.25
C ILE A 5 -1.98 -10.60 -8.80
N GLU A 6 -2.65 -9.96 -9.75
CA GLU A 6 -3.64 -8.90 -9.52
C GLU A 6 -4.82 -9.41 -8.70
N ALA A 7 -5.39 -10.57 -9.05
CA ALA A 7 -6.47 -11.15 -8.28
C ALA A 7 -6.02 -11.57 -6.87
N GLY A 8 -4.76 -12.01 -6.73
CA GLY A 8 -4.16 -12.27 -5.43
C GLY A 8 -4.04 -11.00 -4.60
N MET A 9 -3.48 -9.93 -5.15
CA MET A 9 -3.30 -8.67 -4.43
C MET A 9 -4.64 -8.04 -4.03
N ALA A 10 -5.62 -8.06 -4.94
CA ALA A 10 -6.98 -7.59 -4.64
C ALA A 10 -7.62 -8.38 -3.49
N SER A 11 -7.53 -9.71 -3.50
CA SER A 11 -8.03 -10.55 -2.40
C SER A 11 -7.38 -10.21 -1.06
N GLN A 12 -6.07 -9.96 -1.06
CA GLN A 12 -5.33 -9.64 0.16
C GLN A 12 -5.68 -8.24 0.69
N ALA A 13 -5.95 -7.30 -0.21
CA ALA A 13 -6.48 -6.00 0.19
C ALA A 13 -7.90 -6.10 0.78
N GLU A 14 -8.74 -7.01 0.28
CA GLU A 14 -10.06 -7.29 0.87
C GLU A 14 -9.92 -7.97 2.25
N ASP A 15 -8.97 -8.90 2.39
CA ASP A 15 -8.66 -9.54 3.67
C ASP A 15 -8.17 -8.53 4.72
N PHE A 16 -7.46 -7.48 4.31
CA PHE A 16 -7.12 -6.34 5.18
C PHE A 16 -8.38 -5.66 5.72
N ILE A 17 -9.36 -5.33 4.86
CA ILE A 17 -10.62 -4.72 5.28
C ILE A 17 -11.37 -5.65 6.24
N ALA A 18 -11.43 -6.95 5.92
CA ALA A 18 -12.09 -7.96 6.74
C ALA A 18 -11.46 -8.07 8.13
N ALA A 19 -10.13 -7.96 8.24
CA ALA A 19 -9.41 -7.99 9.52
C ALA A 19 -9.81 -6.84 10.46
N PHE A 20 -10.29 -5.71 9.93
CA PHE A 20 -10.74 -4.55 10.71
C PHE A 20 -12.27 -4.37 10.74
N SER A 21 -13.02 -5.34 10.21
CA SER A 21 -14.49 -5.27 10.17
C SER A 21 -15.19 -5.74 11.46
N ALA A 22 -14.43 -6.16 12.47
CA ALA A 22 -14.98 -6.64 13.74
C ALA A 22 -15.29 -5.50 14.72
N ASP A 23 -16.27 -5.73 15.61
CA ASP A 23 -16.58 -4.78 16.68
C ASP A 23 -15.37 -4.57 17.60
N GLY A 24 -14.98 -3.32 17.80
CA GLY A 24 -13.82 -2.94 18.62
C GLY A 24 -12.49 -2.84 17.87
N SER A 25 -12.50 -2.94 16.53
CA SER A 25 -11.32 -2.66 15.71
C SER A 25 -10.80 -1.21 15.91
N PRO A 26 -9.47 -1.00 15.83
CA PRO A 26 -8.86 0.32 16.05
C PRO A 26 -9.23 1.36 14.99
N ILE A 27 -9.74 0.92 13.85
CA ILE A 27 -10.16 1.76 12.73
C ILE A 27 -11.55 1.35 12.24
N ASP A 28 -12.21 2.29 11.58
CA ASP A 28 -13.52 2.07 10.94
C ASP A 28 -13.31 1.48 9.54
N ALA A 29 -13.43 0.15 9.42
CA ALA A 29 -13.25 -0.55 8.15
C ALA A 29 -14.24 -0.12 7.06
N SER A 30 -15.40 0.46 7.41
CA SER A 30 -16.35 0.97 6.40
C SER A 30 -15.78 2.15 5.59
N LYS A 31 -14.74 2.80 6.11
CA LYS A 31 -14.01 3.89 5.45
C LYS A 31 -12.77 3.41 4.68
N LEU A 32 -12.49 2.10 4.66
CA LEU A 32 -11.45 1.51 3.83
C LEU A 32 -11.97 1.33 2.39
N ASP A 33 -12.26 2.43 1.71
CA ASP A 33 -12.91 2.47 0.39
C ASP A 33 -11.95 2.58 -0.82
N TYR A 34 -10.65 2.38 -0.59
CA TYR A 34 -9.57 2.52 -1.58
C TYR A 34 -9.37 3.95 -2.10
N SER A 35 -9.81 4.95 -1.36
CA SER A 35 -9.48 6.35 -1.62
C SER A 35 -8.15 6.75 -1.00
N ALA A 36 -7.53 7.84 -1.47
CA ALA A 36 -6.37 8.42 -0.79
C ALA A 36 -6.62 8.72 0.70
N ALA A 37 -7.86 9.09 1.05
CA ALA A 37 -8.24 9.38 2.43
C ALA A 37 -8.20 8.12 3.33
N SER A 38 -8.53 6.94 2.78
CA SER A 38 -8.52 5.69 3.54
C SER A 38 -7.11 5.26 3.96
N LEU A 39 -6.07 5.70 3.26
CA LEU A 39 -4.67 5.45 3.63
C LEU A 39 -4.30 6.05 4.98
N THR A 40 -5.02 7.09 5.43
CA THR A 40 -4.83 7.64 6.79
C THR A 40 -5.22 6.62 7.86
N LEU A 41 -6.18 5.74 7.58
CA LEU A 41 -6.58 4.67 8.50
C LEU A 41 -5.53 3.57 8.55
N VAL A 42 -4.94 3.21 7.40
CA VAL A 42 -3.80 2.29 7.35
C VAL A 42 -2.63 2.88 8.14
N ASP A 43 -2.35 4.18 7.96
CA ASP A 43 -1.30 4.90 8.69
C ASP A 43 -1.53 4.86 10.21
N GLN A 44 -2.78 5.02 10.67
CA GLN A 44 -3.16 4.90 12.08
C GLN A 44 -2.91 3.50 12.64
N VAL A 45 -3.22 2.44 11.89
CA VAL A 45 -2.93 1.06 12.32
C VAL A 45 -1.44 0.86 12.51
N LEU A 46 -0.61 1.34 11.59
CA LEU A 46 0.85 1.21 11.66
C LEU A 46 1.45 2.09 12.77
N ASP A 47 0.82 3.22 13.08
CA ASP A 47 1.23 4.11 14.16
C ASP A 47 1.16 3.44 15.54
N ASP A 48 0.20 2.54 15.75
CA ASP A 48 0.10 1.77 16.99
C ASP A 48 1.32 0.85 17.20
N PHE A 49 1.84 0.24 16.13
CA PHE A 49 3.06 -0.57 16.21
C PHE A 49 4.29 0.28 16.51
N TYR A 50 4.40 1.44 15.85
CA TYR A 50 5.47 2.41 16.10
C TYR A 50 5.48 2.87 17.56
N ARG A 51 4.33 3.34 18.08
CA ARG A 51 4.20 3.83 19.46
C ARG A 51 4.49 2.75 20.50
N ARG A 52 4.11 1.51 20.22
CA ARG A 52 4.35 0.35 21.10
C ARG A 52 5.73 -0.26 20.94
N GLN A 53 6.52 0.20 19.95
CA GLN A 53 7.78 -0.42 19.52
C GLN A 53 7.61 -1.93 19.29
N ALA A 54 6.44 -2.31 18.78
CA ALA A 54 6.09 -3.71 18.52
C ALA A 54 6.44 -4.06 17.07
N PRO A 55 6.93 -5.29 16.81
CA PRO A 55 7.14 -5.72 15.43
C PRO A 55 5.80 -5.80 14.69
N LEU A 56 5.77 -5.31 13.45
CA LEU A 56 4.64 -5.50 12.56
C LEU A 56 4.60 -6.98 12.12
N PRO A 57 3.51 -7.72 12.38
CA PRO A 57 3.38 -9.09 11.92
C PRO A 57 3.44 -9.18 10.39
N ASP A 58 4.14 -10.18 9.86
CA ASP A 58 4.34 -10.35 8.41
C ASP A 58 3.01 -10.44 7.63
N ASP A 59 2.01 -11.11 8.20
CA ASP A 59 0.66 -11.19 7.61
C ASP A 59 0.03 -9.80 7.48
N LEU A 60 0.08 -9.00 8.56
CA LEU A 60 -0.49 -7.64 8.56
C LEU A 60 0.33 -6.70 7.65
N HIS A 61 1.64 -6.85 7.61
CA HIS A 61 2.52 -6.13 6.69
C HIS A 61 2.10 -6.38 5.23
N PHE A 62 1.85 -7.63 4.88
CA PHE A 62 1.42 -8.01 3.54
C PHE A 62 0.02 -7.47 3.21
N LEU A 63 -0.95 -7.66 4.11
CA LEU A 63 -2.32 -7.16 3.93
C LEU A 63 -2.38 -5.63 3.79
N ALA A 64 -1.67 -4.90 4.66
CA ALA A 64 -1.60 -3.44 4.59
C ALA A 64 -0.94 -2.97 3.28
N SER A 65 0.13 -3.64 2.86
CA SER A 65 0.81 -3.34 1.59
C SER A 65 -0.10 -3.59 0.39
N ALA A 66 -0.84 -4.71 0.39
CA ALA A 66 -1.81 -5.03 -0.65
C ALA A 66 -2.89 -3.95 -0.76
N TYR A 67 -3.38 -3.45 0.38
CA TYR A 67 -4.37 -2.37 0.40
C TYR A 67 -3.84 -1.07 -0.23
N VAL A 68 -2.62 -0.65 0.13
CA VAL A 68 -1.98 0.55 -0.44
C VAL A 68 -1.72 0.37 -1.94
N PHE A 69 -1.24 -0.81 -2.35
CA PHE A 69 -1.05 -1.16 -3.75
C PHE A 69 -2.36 -1.06 -4.55
N GLU A 70 -3.44 -1.66 -4.05
CA GLU A 70 -4.74 -1.65 -4.73
C GLU A 70 -5.34 -0.25 -4.79
N THR A 71 -5.13 0.59 -3.78
CA THR A 71 -5.52 2.00 -3.81
C THR A 71 -4.86 2.71 -4.99
N ALA A 72 -3.53 2.58 -5.12
CA ALA A 72 -2.78 3.21 -6.22
C ALA A 72 -3.15 2.63 -7.59
N ARG A 73 -3.29 1.30 -7.69
CA ARG A 73 -3.64 0.60 -8.92
C ARG A 73 -5.05 0.97 -9.40
N ARG A 74 -6.01 1.16 -8.49
CA ARG A 74 -7.38 1.57 -8.84
C ARG A 74 -7.44 2.99 -9.37
N GLU A 75 -6.60 3.89 -8.85
CA GLU A 75 -6.56 5.28 -9.29
C GLU A 75 -5.75 5.47 -10.58
N PHE A 76 -4.55 4.88 -10.66
CA PHE A 76 -3.59 5.14 -11.75
C PHE A 76 -3.46 3.99 -12.77
N GLY A 77 -4.07 2.83 -12.49
CA GLY A 77 -3.89 1.63 -13.29
C GLY A 77 -2.56 0.92 -13.02
N GLY A 78 -2.05 0.22 -14.03
CA GLY A 78 -0.78 -0.49 -13.97
C GLY A 78 -0.91 -2.01 -13.77
N ARG A 79 0.24 -2.67 -13.65
CA ARG A 79 0.36 -4.13 -13.48
C ARG A 79 1.36 -4.47 -12.38
N TYR A 80 1.17 -5.61 -11.74
CA TYR A 80 2.15 -6.09 -10.76
C TYR A 80 3.29 -6.81 -11.46
N MET A 81 4.51 -6.51 -11.03
CA MET A 81 5.71 -7.25 -11.40
C MET A 81 6.34 -7.83 -10.14
N ARG A 82 7.06 -8.94 -10.29
CA ARG A 82 7.88 -9.47 -9.21
C ARG A 82 9.12 -8.59 -9.04
N GLY A 83 9.41 -8.21 -7.80
CA GLY A 83 10.60 -7.46 -7.42
C GLY A 83 11.64 -8.35 -6.76
N ASP A 84 12.29 -7.81 -5.74
CA ASP A 84 13.39 -8.42 -4.97
C ASP A 84 12.92 -8.92 -3.59
N ASP A 85 13.86 -9.31 -2.74
CA ASP A 85 13.56 -9.86 -1.40
C ASP A 85 12.92 -8.82 -0.46
N ASP A 86 13.23 -7.52 -0.63
CA ASP A 86 12.68 -6.45 0.20
C ASP A 86 11.31 -5.98 -0.30
N ASN A 87 11.10 -6.01 -1.62
CA ASN A 87 9.83 -5.69 -2.28
C ASN A 87 9.49 -6.78 -3.30
N PRO A 88 8.92 -7.92 -2.87
CA PRO A 88 8.60 -9.04 -3.76
C PRO A 88 7.59 -8.67 -4.84
N PHE A 89 6.84 -7.59 -4.65
CA PHE A 89 5.91 -7.04 -5.62
C PHE A 89 6.19 -5.55 -5.85
N VAL A 90 6.09 -5.14 -7.11
CA VAL A 90 6.18 -3.75 -7.54
C VAL A 90 4.96 -3.46 -8.40
N LEU A 91 4.26 -2.35 -8.12
CA LEU A 91 3.23 -1.85 -9.02
C LEU A 91 3.91 -0.98 -10.08
N VAL A 92 3.77 -1.37 -11.35
CA VAL A 92 4.29 -0.61 -12.49
C VAL A 92 3.15 0.10 -13.19
N ILE A 93 3.15 1.43 -13.11
CA ILE A 93 2.20 2.33 -13.77
C ILE A 93 2.86 2.85 -15.05
N GLU A 94 2.17 2.75 -16.18
CA GLU A 94 2.72 3.07 -17.50
C GLU A 94 1.94 4.22 -18.18
N PRO A 95 2.17 5.49 -17.81
CA PRO A 95 1.54 6.62 -18.49
C PRO A 95 2.23 6.89 -19.83
N GLY A 96 1.64 6.41 -20.93
CA GLY A 96 2.25 6.51 -22.26
C GLY A 96 3.48 5.61 -22.39
N ASP A 97 4.63 6.19 -22.74
CA ASP A 97 5.91 5.47 -22.89
C ASP A 97 6.75 5.45 -21.60
N ALA A 98 6.29 6.12 -20.53
CA ALA A 98 6.98 6.16 -19.24
C ALA A 98 6.63 4.96 -18.36
N GLN A 99 7.52 4.63 -17.42
CA GLN A 99 7.30 3.58 -16.42
C GLN A 99 7.58 4.09 -15.01
N ILE A 100 6.57 4.01 -14.15
CA ILE A 100 6.66 4.40 -12.75
C ILE A 100 6.56 3.14 -11.90
N GLY A 101 7.64 2.78 -11.22
CA GLY A 101 7.66 1.68 -10.26
C GLY A 101 7.32 2.17 -8.86
N VAL A 102 6.28 1.62 -8.24
CA VAL A 102 5.82 1.97 -6.89
C VAL A 102 6.15 0.82 -5.94
N PHE A 103 6.99 1.10 -4.94
CA PHE A 103 7.52 0.11 -3.98
C PHE A 103 6.87 0.34 -2.62
N VAL A 104 5.77 -0.37 -2.36
CA VAL A 104 4.95 -0.15 -1.16
C VAL A 104 5.45 -0.90 0.07
N MET A 105 5.95 -2.14 -0.10
CA MET A 105 6.20 -3.02 1.05
C MET A 105 7.28 -2.47 1.97
N GLY A 106 8.37 -1.96 1.40
CA GLY A 106 9.41 -1.25 2.16
C GLY A 106 8.84 -0.06 2.94
N LYS A 107 7.94 0.71 2.33
CA LYS A 107 7.31 1.88 2.96
C LYS A 107 6.38 1.53 4.12
N VAL A 108 5.55 0.51 3.97
CA VAL A 108 4.66 0.05 5.06
C VAL A 108 5.48 -0.44 6.25
N LYS A 109 6.58 -1.17 6.01
CA LYS A 109 7.50 -1.60 7.06
C LYS A 109 8.19 -0.40 7.72
N GLY A 110 8.69 0.54 6.91
CA GLY A 110 9.26 1.80 7.38
C GLY A 110 8.31 2.58 8.27
N ARG A 111 7.03 2.72 7.87
CA ARG A 111 6.01 3.43 8.64
C ARG A 111 5.78 2.87 10.04
N ALA A 112 5.83 1.55 10.20
CA ALA A 112 5.70 0.89 11.50
C ALA A 112 6.95 1.05 12.40
N VAL A 113 8.11 1.33 11.82
CA VAL A 113 9.41 1.42 12.53
C VAL A 113 9.85 2.86 12.79
N ASN A 114 9.79 3.70 11.76
CA ASN A 114 10.24 5.10 11.76
C ASN A 114 9.11 6.07 12.13
N GLY A 115 7.85 5.61 12.08
CA GLY A 115 6.71 6.43 12.45
C GLY A 115 6.35 7.45 11.35
N PRO A 116 5.89 8.66 11.71
CA PRO A 116 5.39 9.66 10.77
C PRO A 116 6.35 10.09 9.65
N GLU A 117 7.66 9.82 9.79
CA GLU A 117 8.66 10.10 8.75
C GLU A 117 8.42 9.29 7.47
N ASP A 118 7.77 8.13 7.58
CA ASP A 118 7.39 7.26 6.45
C ASP A 118 5.87 7.29 6.21
N SER A 119 5.26 8.47 6.30
CA SER A 119 3.81 8.65 6.12
C SER A 119 3.29 8.07 4.78
N LEU A 120 2.33 7.15 4.87
CA LEU A 120 1.74 6.52 3.69
C LEU A 120 0.94 7.49 2.80
N PRO A 121 0.11 8.41 3.35
CA PRO A 121 -0.54 9.44 2.53
C PRO A 121 0.46 10.29 1.74
N PHE A 122 1.55 10.72 2.36
CA PHE A 122 2.58 11.51 1.67
C PHE A 122 3.27 10.73 0.55
N PHE A 123 3.60 9.46 0.79
CA PHE A 123 4.12 8.58 -0.24
C PHE A 123 3.13 8.45 -1.41
N TYR A 124 1.85 8.22 -1.14
CA TYR A 124 0.81 8.09 -2.16
C TYR A 124 0.64 9.35 -3.02
N GLU A 125 0.64 10.53 -2.40
CA GLU A 125 0.56 11.82 -3.08
C GLU A 125 1.72 12.03 -4.07
N GLY A 126 2.86 11.35 -3.86
CA GLY A 126 4.01 11.36 -4.77
C GLY A 126 3.75 10.70 -6.14
N ILE A 127 2.72 9.87 -6.28
CA ILE A 127 2.44 9.13 -7.53
C ILE A 127 1.86 10.06 -8.61
N ALA A 128 0.82 10.84 -8.29
CA ALA A 128 0.12 11.67 -9.26
C ALA A 128 1.03 12.67 -10.01
N PRO A 129 1.98 13.36 -9.37
CA PRO A 129 2.94 14.23 -10.06
C PRO A 129 3.88 13.50 -11.02
N LEU A 130 4.24 12.24 -10.75
CA LEU A 130 5.04 11.43 -11.66
C LEU A 130 4.23 11.02 -12.88
N VAL A 131 3.00 10.56 -12.65
CA VAL A 131 2.05 10.19 -13.72
C VAL A 131 1.78 11.37 -14.64
N THR A 132 1.55 12.56 -14.07
CA THR A 132 1.27 13.78 -14.83
C THR A 132 2.46 14.25 -15.67
N ARG A 133 3.68 14.09 -15.16
CA ARG A 133 4.90 14.45 -15.91
C ARG A 133 5.22 13.48 -17.04
N GLY A 134 4.75 12.23 -16.95
CA GLY A 134 5.09 11.20 -17.93
C GLY A 134 6.59 10.90 -17.95
N GLU A 135 7.23 10.91 -16.77
CA GLU A 135 8.66 10.62 -16.60
C GLU A 135 8.83 9.27 -15.92
N SER A 136 9.73 8.44 -16.43
CA SER A 136 10.05 7.18 -15.78
C SER A 136 10.73 7.43 -14.43
N ALA A 137 10.21 6.80 -13.38
CA ALA A 137 10.68 7.02 -12.02
C ALA A 137 10.43 5.80 -11.13
N THR A 138 11.15 5.74 -10.02
CA THR A 138 10.91 4.77 -8.96
C THR A 138 10.52 5.52 -7.71
N LEU A 139 9.36 5.17 -7.14
CA LEU A 139 8.89 5.68 -5.87
C LEU A 139 9.14 4.62 -4.81
N ILE A 140 10.07 4.91 -3.89
CA ILE A 140 10.52 4.03 -2.81
C ILE A 140 10.27 4.62 -1.44
#